data_AF-A0A1G6S9Y7-F1
#
_entry.id   AF-A0A1G6S9Y7-F1
#
_cell.length_a   1.000
_cell.length_b   1.000
_cell.length_c   1.000
_cell.angle_alpha   90.00
_cell.angle_beta   90.00
_cell.angle_gamma   90.00
#
_symmetry.space_group_name_H-M   'P 1'
#
loop_
_entity.id
_entity.type
_entity.pdbx_description
1 polymer ?
#
loop_
_entity_poly.entity_id
_entity_poly.type
_entity_poly.pdbx_seq_one_letter_code
_entity_poly.pdbx_strand_id
1 'polypeptide(L)'
;MKINFLSISLLVLIVNISHAQQEGDYSEDFNKDGIPDKMEIWYDGGSGFGGYYGHVKNGATGKIYELNTWGCFCDIKLVVPFPPEARLSEHKPFYDALAEKLFPDIQAEPDPTLDWIIQANLQAIIPVEDDLFDLILPVKPFWNNGPIGKISKYQLKIDDRMIKSAYHPIQEPPAWIDESKEGSLEYYGNNHDLHQEQINVEESDLILWRGKHSLILKNGSDEAVLFVTDHPLTSGPERLRDPSISSVVSNGEFAFFTVSETPEPAFRIFVSDLNTGRVARLKAPFFGYGGKISIEENKLYNQEGQIVVEDVSNVLTNLAERNF
;
A
#
# COMPACT_ATOMS: atom_id res chain seq x y z
N MET A 1 -35.76 -44.82 4.85
CA MET A 1 -35.07 -43.57 4.44
C MET A 1 -33.68 -43.96 3.92
N LYS A 2 -33.42 -43.87 2.61
CA LYS A 2 -32.09 -44.21 2.05
C LYS A 2 -31.22 -42.97 2.14
N ILE A 3 -30.27 -42.94 3.08
CA ILE A 3 -29.27 -41.87 3.13
C ILE A 3 -28.34 -42.07 1.93
N ASN A 4 -28.28 -41.08 1.06
CA ASN A 4 -27.51 -41.14 -0.17
C ASN A 4 -26.02 -40.96 0.16
N PHE A 5 -25.17 -41.88 -0.29
CA PHE A 5 -23.72 -41.87 -0.02
C PHE A 5 -23.06 -40.58 -0.53
N LEU A 6 -23.61 -39.98 -1.59
CA LEU A 6 -23.20 -38.68 -2.13
C LEU A 6 -23.41 -37.55 -1.12
N SER A 7 -24.53 -37.57 -0.37
CA SER A 7 -24.84 -36.54 0.64
C SER A 7 -23.90 -36.62 1.85
N ILE A 8 -23.50 -37.83 2.26
CA ILE A 8 -22.51 -38.01 3.34
C ILE A 8 -21.14 -37.53 2.88
N SER A 9 -20.73 -37.88 1.65
CA SER A 9 -19.43 -37.47 1.11
C SER A 9 -19.33 -35.96 0.95
N LEU A 10 -20.39 -35.32 0.47
CA LEU A 10 -20.47 -33.86 0.37
C LEU A 10 -20.41 -33.19 1.75
N LEU A 11 -21.10 -33.74 2.76
CA LEU A 11 -21.04 -33.22 4.13
C LEU A 11 -19.64 -33.33 4.73
N VAL A 12 -18.98 -34.47 4.55
CA VAL A 12 -17.58 -34.66 5.00
C VAL A 12 -16.65 -33.68 4.30
N LEU A 13 -16.82 -33.46 2.99
CA LEU A 13 -16.03 -32.48 2.24
C LEU A 13 -16.24 -31.06 2.78
N ILE A 14 -17.49 -30.64 3.01
CA ILE A 14 -17.80 -29.31 3.55
C ILE A 14 -17.16 -29.10 4.92
N VAL A 15 -17.27 -30.09 5.83
CA VAL A 15 -16.67 -29.99 7.18
C VAL A 15 -15.15 -29.90 7.12
N ASN A 16 -14.50 -30.63 6.21
CA ASN A 16 -13.05 -30.56 6.04
C ASN A 16 -12.60 -29.23 5.41
N ILE A 17 -13.36 -28.67 4.46
CA ILE A 17 -13.06 -27.35 3.89
C ILE A 17 -13.17 -26.26 4.96
N SER A 18 -14.20 -26.31 5.81
CA SER A 18 -14.35 -25.34 6.90
C SER A 18 -13.25 -25.43 7.95
N HIS A 19 -12.80 -26.65 8.30
CA HIS A 19 -11.65 -26.82 9.22
C HIS A 19 -10.32 -26.39 8.58
N ALA A 20 -10.18 -26.48 7.25
CA ALA A 20 -8.96 -26.08 6.57
C ALA A 20 -8.73 -24.56 6.56
N GLN A 21 -9.74 -23.75 6.89
CA GLN A 21 -9.62 -22.29 7.00
C GLN A 21 -9.26 -21.82 8.42
N GLN A 22 -9.31 -22.72 9.42
CA GLN A 22 -8.94 -22.41 10.79
C GLN A 22 -7.41 -22.49 10.93
N GLU A 23 -6.81 -21.36 11.29
CA GLU A 23 -5.36 -21.17 11.39
C GLU A 23 -4.88 -21.39 12.84
N GLY A 24 -5.74 -21.15 13.83
CA GLY A 24 -5.41 -21.34 15.24
C GLY A 24 -6.61 -21.60 16.15
N ASP A 25 -6.38 -22.41 17.18
CA ASP A 25 -7.25 -22.59 18.35
C ASP A 25 -6.34 -22.51 19.60
N TYR A 26 -6.56 -21.51 20.44
CA TYR A 26 -5.76 -21.26 21.64
C TYR A 26 -6.64 -21.28 22.88
N SER A 27 -6.11 -21.82 23.98
CA SER A 27 -6.74 -21.73 25.29
C SER A 27 -5.71 -21.27 26.31
N GLU A 28 -5.85 -20.01 26.73
CA GLU A 28 -4.93 -19.30 27.61
C GLU A 28 -5.75 -18.37 28.51
N ASP A 29 -5.18 -17.93 29.64
CA ASP A 29 -5.78 -16.92 30.52
C ASP A 29 -5.22 -15.54 30.12
N PHE A 30 -5.85 -14.91 29.12
CA PHE A 30 -5.31 -13.71 28.47
C PHE A 30 -5.37 -12.49 29.40
N ASN A 31 -6.39 -12.41 30.27
CA ASN A 31 -6.56 -11.32 31.23
C ASN A 31 -6.01 -11.62 32.63
N LYS A 32 -5.46 -12.81 32.87
CA LYS A 32 -4.84 -13.25 34.13
C LYS A 32 -5.82 -13.31 35.31
N ASP A 33 -7.07 -13.69 35.06
CA ASP A 33 -8.11 -13.84 36.08
C ASP A 33 -8.19 -15.25 36.69
N GLY A 34 -7.39 -16.19 36.19
CA GLY A 34 -7.32 -17.58 36.61
C GLY A 34 -8.30 -18.51 35.90
N ILE A 35 -9.11 -18.01 34.95
CA ILE A 35 -10.05 -18.80 34.16
C ILE A 35 -9.56 -18.82 32.70
N PRO A 36 -9.33 -20.01 32.11
CA PRO A 36 -8.93 -20.09 30.71
C PRO A 36 -9.97 -19.50 29.76
N ASP A 37 -9.51 -18.68 28.83
CA ASP A 37 -10.24 -18.15 27.70
C ASP A 37 -10.08 -19.06 26.47
N LYS A 38 -10.86 -18.79 25.43
CA LYS A 38 -10.71 -19.45 24.12
C LYS A 38 -10.53 -18.42 23.01
N MET A 39 -9.49 -18.58 22.19
CA MET A 39 -9.29 -17.82 20.96
C MET A 39 -9.37 -18.73 19.75
N GLU A 40 -10.06 -18.29 18.72
CA GLU A 40 -10.05 -18.95 17.41
C GLU A 40 -9.66 -17.93 16.34
N ILE A 41 -8.81 -18.35 15.42
CA ILE A 41 -8.35 -17.53 14.28
C ILE A 41 -8.58 -18.32 13.01
N TRP A 42 -9.14 -17.65 12.01
CA TRP A 42 -9.30 -18.20 10.68
C TRP A 42 -8.92 -17.18 9.63
N TYR A 43 -8.47 -17.69 8.50
CA TYR A 43 -8.28 -16.92 7.30
C TYR A 43 -9.57 -16.95 6.48
N ASP A 44 -10.06 -15.77 6.11
CA ASP A 44 -11.13 -15.62 5.13
C ASP A 44 -10.58 -14.84 3.93
N GLY A 45 -10.89 -15.27 2.71
CA GLY A 45 -10.36 -14.60 1.53
C GLY A 45 -10.79 -15.19 0.19
N GLY A 46 -10.72 -14.34 -0.83
CA GLY A 46 -11.00 -14.64 -2.23
C GLY A 46 -9.91 -14.13 -3.17
N SER A 47 -10.25 -13.91 -4.44
CA SER A 47 -9.29 -13.59 -5.51
C SER A 47 -8.71 -12.16 -5.50
N GLY A 48 -9.16 -11.31 -4.57
CA GLY A 48 -8.71 -9.90 -4.47
C GLY A 48 -8.81 -9.28 -3.08
N PHE A 49 -9.47 -9.95 -2.14
CA PHE A 49 -9.63 -9.50 -0.75
C PHE A 49 -9.42 -10.68 0.18
N GLY A 50 -9.01 -10.38 1.40
CA GLY A 50 -9.00 -11.34 2.49
C GLY A 50 -8.23 -10.82 3.67
N GLY A 51 -8.07 -11.70 4.65
CA GLY A 51 -7.38 -11.40 5.88
C GLY A 51 -7.69 -12.46 6.94
N TYR A 52 -7.14 -12.24 8.11
CA TYR A 52 -7.44 -13.03 9.29
C TYR A 52 -8.56 -12.37 10.08
N TYR A 53 -9.46 -13.21 10.58
CA TYR A 53 -10.41 -12.85 11.60
C TYR A 53 -10.07 -13.65 12.85
N GLY A 54 -10.05 -12.98 14.00
CA GLY A 54 -9.85 -13.61 15.29
C GLY A 54 -10.92 -13.18 16.26
N HIS A 55 -11.39 -14.13 17.06
CA HIS A 55 -12.21 -13.82 18.24
C HIS A 55 -11.67 -14.48 19.50
N VAL A 56 -11.88 -13.82 20.63
CA VAL A 56 -11.57 -14.35 21.97
C VAL A 56 -12.84 -14.36 22.78
N LYS A 57 -13.22 -15.53 23.30
CA LYS A 57 -14.28 -15.70 24.28
C LYS A 57 -13.69 -15.75 25.68
N ASN A 58 -14.04 -14.76 26.49
CA ASN A 58 -13.64 -14.72 27.89
C ASN A 58 -14.29 -15.88 28.67
N GLY A 59 -13.49 -16.67 29.38
CA GLY A 59 -13.94 -17.87 30.08
C GLY A 59 -14.85 -17.58 31.27
N ALA A 60 -14.63 -16.47 31.97
CA ALA A 60 -15.40 -16.06 33.15
C ALA A 60 -16.79 -15.48 32.80
N THR A 61 -16.85 -14.66 31.75
CA THR A 61 -18.03 -13.86 31.40
C THR A 61 -18.78 -14.37 30.17
N GLY A 62 -18.10 -15.15 29.32
CA GLY A 62 -18.61 -15.58 28.02
C GLY A 62 -18.67 -14.48 26.96
N LYS A 63 -18.20 -13.25 27.27
CA LYS A 63 -18.13 -12.14 26.31
C LYS A 63 -17.11 -12.45 25.21
N ILE A 64 -17.43 -12.03 23.99
CA ILE A 64 -16.59 -12.22 22.80
C ILE A 64 -15.96 -10.88 22.41
N TYR A 65 -14.69 -10.91 22.06
CA TYR A 65 -13.91 -9.79 21.51
C TYR A 65 -13.41 -10.18 20.13
N GLU A 66 -13.46 -9.26 19.17
CA GLU A 66 -13.22 -9.57 17.76
C GLU A 66 -12.27 -8.55 17.14
N LEU A 67 -11.36 -9.02 16.29
CA LEU A 67 -10.53 -8.20 15.40
C LEU A 67 -10.45 -8.88 14.04
N ASN A 68 -10.43 -8.07 12.98
CA ASN A 68 -10.26 -8.56 11.63
C ASN A 68 -9.26 -7.70 10.86
N THR A 69 -8.51 -8.34 9.97
CA THR A 69 -7.52 -7.73 9.08
C THR A 69 -8.01 -7.79 7.64
N TRP A 70 -9.33 -7.77 7.44
CA TRP A 70 -9.92 -7.92 6.12
C TRP A 70 -9.61 -6.69 5.27
N GLY A 71 -8.92 -6.91 4.15
CA GLY A 71 -8.50 -5.83 3.27
C GLY A 71 -8.34 -6.28 1.82
N CYS A 72 -8.06 -5.32 0.95
CA CYS A 72 -7.72 -5.62 -0.43
C CYS A 72 -6.27 -6.12 -0.52
N PHE A 73 -6.03 -7.18 -1.31
CA PHE A 73 -4.66 -7.58 -1.67
C PHE A 73 -4.00 -6.63 -2.67
N CYS A 74 -4.75 -5.64 -3.16
CA CYS A 74 -4.26 -4.53 -3.96
C CYS A 74 -3.52 -3.47 -3.15
N ASP A 75 -3.73 -3.42 -1.83
CA ASP A 75 -3.22 -2.34 -1.01
C ASP A 75 -1.88 -2.71 -0.38
N ILE A 76 -0.85 -1.89 -0.63
CA ILE A 76 0.48 -2.14 -0.07
C ILE A 76 0.53 -1.90 1.43
N LYS A 77 -0.48 -1.21 1.96
CA LYS A 77 -0.72 -0.97 3.38
C LYS A 77 -2.19 -1.19 3.72
N LEU A 78 -2.50 -1.62 4.93
CA LEU A 78 -3.87 -1.80 5.41
C LEU A 78 -4.04 -1.14 6.77
N VAL A 79 -5.03 -0.26 6.88
CA VAL A 79 -5.44 0.35 8.15
C VAL A 79 -6.45 -0.56 8.82
N VAL A 80 -6.10 -1.07 10.00
CA VAL A 80 -6.97 -1.89 10.85
C VAL A 80 -7.29 -1.13 12.13
N PRO A 81 -8.43 -0.43 12.22
CA PRO A 81 -8.79 0.28 13.43
C PRO A 81 -9.11 -0.69 14.57
N PHE A 82 -8.87 -0.27 15.80
CA PHE A 82 -9.36 -0.99 16.96
C PHE A 82 -10.71 -0.44 17.41
N PRO A 83 -11.67 -1.31 17.78
CA PRO A 83 -12.98 -0.86 18.22
C PRO A 83 -12.86 -0.04 19.52
N PRO A 84 -13.79 0.88 19.79
CA PRO A 84 -13.76 1.73 20.98
C PRO A 84 -13.52 0.98 22.29
N GLU A 85 -14.10 -0.22 22.45
CA GLU A 85 -13.93 -1.03 23.65
C GLU A 85 -12.52 -1.58 23.88
N ALA A 86 -11.64 -1.60 22.88
CA ALA A 86 -10.24 -2.02 23.02
C ALA A 86 -9.43 -1.12 23.97
N ARG A 87 -9.90 0.13 24.13
CA ARG A 87 -9.32 1.13 25.04
C ARG A 87 -9.70 0.90 26.50
N LEU A 88 -10.71 0.07 26.77
CA LEU A 88 -11.13 -0.22 28.13
C LEU A 88 -10.09 -1.16 28.76
N SER A 89 -9.52 -0.75 29.89
CA SER A 89 -8.43 -1.49 30.56
C SER A 89 -8.78 -2.96 30.85
N GLU A 90 -10.06 -3.25 31.09
CA GLU A 90 -10.62 -4.59 31.32
C GLU A 90 -10.70 -5.46 30.05
N HIS A 91 -10.78 -4.85 28.87
CA HIS A 91 -10.83 -5.58 27.58
C HIS A 91 -9.47 -5.61 26.87
N LYS A 92 -8.60 -4.64 27.18
CA LYS A 92 -7.30 -4.48 26.54
C LYS A 92 -6.47 -5.77 26.44
N PRO A 93 -6.41 -6.65 27.48
CA PRO A 93 -5.66 -7.90 27.37
C PRO A 93 -6.13 -8.82 26.23
N PHE A 94 -7.44 -8.85 25.94
CA PHE A 94 -7.99 -9.66 24.86
C PHE A 94 -7.64 -9.10 23.48
N TYR A 95 -7.71 -7.78 23.32
CA TYR A 95 -7.34 -7.11 22.06
C TYR A 95 -5.83 -7.16 21.82
N ASP A 96 -5.01 -7.04 22.86
CA ASP A 96 -3.56 -7.22 22.75
C ASP A 96 -3.22 -8.65 22.33
N ALA A 97 -3.89 -9.66 22.89
CA ALA A 97 -3.72 -11.05 22.50
C ALA A 97 -4.16 -11.32 21.05
N LEU A 98 -5.31 -10.79 20.63
CA LEU A 98 -5.75 -10.87 19.24
C LEU A 98 -4.74 -10.21 18.31
N ALA A 99 -4.28 -9.01 18.65
CA ALA A 99 -3.32 -8.26 17.84
C ALA A 99 -1.99 -9.02 17.70
N GLU A 100 -1.49 -9.63 18.77
CA GLU A 100 -0.27 -10.45 18.74
C GLU A 100 -0.38 -11.61 17.74
N LYS A 101 -1.55 -12.24 17.61
CA LYS A 101 -1.73 -13.41 16.74
C LYS A 101 -2.14 -13.05 15.30
N LEU A 102 -2.84 -11.95 15.10
CA LEU A 102 -3.39 -11.56 13.79
C LEU A 102 -2.38 -10.76 12.95
N PHE A 103 -1.56 -9.94 13.60
CA PHE A 103 -0.69 -9.00 12.91
C PHE A 103 0.77 -9.49 12.81
N PRO A 104 1.53 -9.02 11.82
CA PRO A 104 2.97 -9.24 11.77
C PRO A 104 3.71 -8.53 12.93
N ASP A 105 5.03 -8.71 12.99
CA ASP A 105 5.88 -8.03 13.97
C ASP A 105 5.69 -6.51 13.93
N ILE A 106 5.68 -5.91 15.12
CA ILE A 106 5.55 -4.47 15.28
C ILE A 106 6.90 -3.78 15.06
N GLN A 107 6.89 -2.70 14.28
CA GLN A 107 7.98 -1.75 14.18
C GLN A 107 7.64 -0.48 14.95
N ALA A 108 8.66 0.20 15.47
CA ALA A 108 8.49 1.48 16.16
C ALA A 108 8.33 2.65 15.18
N GLU A 109 9.00 2.56 14.03
CA GLU A 109 9.07 3.62 13.03
C GLU A 109 8.89 3.03 11.61
N PRO A 110 8.29 3.78 10.67
CA PRO A 110 8.23 3.35 9.27
C PRO A 110 9.62 3.30 8.66
N ASP A 111 9.82 2.37 7.73
CA ASP A 111 10.95 2.44 6.79
C ASP A 111 10.76 3.60 5.77
N PRO A 112 11.80 3.97 5.00
CA PRO A 112 11.71 5.08 4.05
C PRO A 112 10.60 4.96 2.99
N THR A 113 10.21 3.75 2.59
CA THR A 113 9.15 3.56 1.59
C THR A 113 7.76 3.69 2.19
N LEU A 114 7.53 3.18 3.40
CA LEU A 114 6.27 3.42 4.12
C LEU A 114 6.14 4.89 4.52
N ASP A 115 7.21 5.52 5.00
CA ASP A 115 7.20 6.95 5.32
C ASP A 115 6.85 7.77 4.09
N TRP A 116 7.45 7.48 2.92
CA TRP A 116 7.08 8.15 1.67
C TRP A 116 5.58 8.03 1.38
N ILE A 117 4.99 6.83 1.53
CA ILE A 117 3.56 6.63 1.32
C ILE A 117 2.74 7.46 2.31
N ILE A 118 3.09 7.47 3.60
CA ILE A 118 2.41 8.26 4.64
C ILE A 118 2.46 9.75 4.30
N GLN A 119 3.64 10.27 3.98
CA GLN A 119 3.81 11.68 3.59
C GLN A 119 3.03 12.01 2.33
N ALA A 120 3.03 11.12 1.34
CA ALA A 120 2.29 11.31 0.10
C ALA A 120 0.78 11.38 0.33
N ASN A 121 0.21 10.51 1.19
CA ASN A 121 -1.21 10.58 1.51
C ASN A 121 -1.56 11.86 2.29
N LEU A 122 -0.69 12.29 3.22
CA LEU A 122 -0.89 13.51 4.02
C LEU A 122 -0.83 14.80 3.19
N GLN A 123 -0.01 14.81 2.14
CA GLN A 123 0.32 16.02 1.39
C GLN A 123 -0.23 15.99 -0.04
N ALA A 124 -0.98 14.95 -0.42
CA ALA A 124 -1.57 14.82 -1.74
C ALA A 124 -2.47 16.01 -2.05
N ILE A 125 -2.30 16.57 -3.25
CA ILE A 125 -3.13 17.64 -3.78
C ILE A 125 -3.87 17.10 -5.00
N ILE A 126 -5.19 17.26 -5.00
CA ILE A 126 -6.06 16.99 -6.14
C ILE A 126 -6.51 18.34 -6.72
N PRO A 127 -5.84 18.84 -7.78
CA PRO A 127 -6.21 20.13 -8.36
C PRO A 127 -7.63 20.10 -8.93
N VAL A 128 -8.46 21.08 -8.57
CA VAL A 128 -9.83 21.19 -9.09
C VAL A 128 -9.84 21.67 -10.55
N GLU A 129 -8.98 22.64 -10.87
CA GLU A 129 -8.87 23.27 -12.19
C GLU A 129 -7.39 23.30 -12.60
N ASP A 130 -6.93 22.21 -13.21
CA ASP A 130 -5.59 22.09 -13.79
C ASP A 130 -5.68 21.36 -15.13
N ASP A 131 -5.06 21.92 -16.16
CA ASP A 131 -5.07 21.38 -17.51
C ASP A 131 -4.08 20.23 -17.68
N LEU A 132 -3.06 20.14 -16.84
CA LEU A 132 -1.95 19.19 -16.98
C LEU A 132 -1.98 18.07 -15.96
N PHE A 133 -2.31 18.37 -14.70
CA PHE A 133 -2.18 17.42 -13.60
C PHE A 133 -3.51 17.15 -12.90
N ASP A 134 -3.73 15.92 -12.46
CA ASP A 134 -4.89 15.54 -11.63
C ASP A 134 -4.50 14.98 -10.25
N LEU A 135 -3.21 14.90 -9.97
CA LEU A 135 -2.63 14.52 -8.68
C LEU A 135 -1.23 15.10 -8.56
N ILE A 136 -0.91 15.70 -7.42
CA ILE A 136 0.42 16.20 -7.09
C ILE A 136 0.81 15.70 -5.70
N LEU A 137 2.00 15.14 -5.61
CA LEU A 137 2.60 14.57 -4.41
C LEU A 137 3.89 15.35 -4.11
N PRO A 138 3.86 16.36 -3.23
CA PRO A 138 5.02 17.20 -2.92
C PRO A 138 5.94 16.55 -1.87
N VAL A 139 6.20 15.25 -2.01
CA VAL A 139 7.02 14.50 -1.05
C VAL A 139 8.49 14.69 -1.37
N LYS A 140 9.21 15.32 -0.45
CA LYS A 140 10.66 15.49 -0.58
C LYS A 140 11.39 14.16 -0.35
N PRO A 141 12.39 13.78 -1.16
CA PRO A 141 13.14 12.56 -0.95
C PRO A 141 13.96 12.68 0.34
N PHE A 142 13.80 11.71 1.23
CA PHE A 142 14.64 11.57 2.40
C PHE A 142 15.84 10.69 2.05
N TRP A 143 17.03 11.26 2.10
CA TRP A 143 18.28 10.56 1.80
C TRP A 143 18.69 9.71 3.00
N ASN A 144 18.69 8.39 2.80
CA ASN A 144 19.21 7.42 3.73
C ASN A 144 20.73 7.28 3.55
N ASN A 145 21.47 7.29 4.66
CA ASN A 145 22.91 7.02 4.64
C ASN A 145 23.12 5.53 4.36
N GLY A 146 23.46 5.18 3.13
CA GLY A 146 23.56 3.80 2.67
C GLY A 146 22.30 3.27 1.99
N PRO A 147 22.35 2.00 1.52
CA PRO A 147 21.29 1.41 0.72
C PRO A 147 20.03 1.14 1.54
N ILE A 148 18.87 1.28 0.90
CA ILE A 148 17.59 0.87 1.47
C ILE A 148 17.54 -0.66 1.42
N GLY A 149 17.49 -1.26 2.61
CA GLY A 149 17.51 -2.71 2.77
C GLY A 149 16.25 -3.39 2.24
N LYS A 150 16.24 -4.73 2.24
CA LYS A 150 15.03 -5.49 1.96
C LYS A 150 14.00 -5.21 3.06
N ILE A 151 12.79 -4.87 2.64
CA ILE A 151 11.70 -4.53 3.55
C ILE A 151 10.76 -5.74 3.64
N SER A 152 10.41 -6.13 4.87
CA SER A 152 9.50 -7.25 5.14
C SER A 152 8.08 -6.75 5.41
N LYS A 153 7.14 -7.68 5.59
CA LYS A 153 5.84 -7.36 6.17
C LYS A 153 6.03 -6.97 7.64
N TYR A 154 5.40 -5.89 8.10
CA TYR A 154 5.35 -5.49 9.51
C TYR A 154 4.10 -4.64 9.78
N GLN A 155 3.92 -4.22 11.03
CA GLN A 155 2.87 -3.27 11.41
C GLN A 155 3.41 -2.07 12.19
N LEU A 156 2.69 -0.94 12.12
CA LEU A 156 2.86 0.21 13.01
C LEU A 156 1.62 0.39 13.87
N LYS A 157 1.81 0.77 15.13
CA LYS A 157 0.72 1.33 15.92
C LYS A 157 0.42 2.74 15.42
N ILE A 158 -0.85 3.01 15.17
CA ILE A 158 -1.31 4.30 14.64
C ILE A 158 -2.36 4.92 15.54
N ASP A 159 -2.40 6.25 15.57
CA ASP A 159 -3.37 7.04 16.32
C ASP A 159 -4.49 7.58 15.40
N ASP A 160 -5.46 8.29 15.99
CA ASP A 160 -6.58 8.94 15.30
C ASP A 160 -6.14 9.79 14.10
N ARG A 161 -5.05 10.55 14.24
CA ARG A 161 -4.56 11.40 13.15
C ARG A 161 -4.05 10.54 12.01
N MET A 162 -3.25 9.53 12.33
CA MET A 162 -2.62 8.67 11.34
C MET A 162 -3.62 7.73 10.66
N ILE A 163 -4.64 7.25 11.38
CA ILE A 163 -5.76 6.50 10.80
C ILE A 163 -6.43 7.30 9.68
N LYS A 164 -6.77 8.56 9.96
CA LYS A 164 -7.43 9.44 8.98
C LYS A 164 -6.57 9.77 7.79
N SER A 165 -5.27 9.93 7.99
CA SER A 165 -4.34 10.27 6.90
C SER A 165 -3.82 9.07 6.12
N ALA A 166 -3.74 7.90 6.74
CA ALA A 166 -3.34 6.68 6.06
C ALA A 166 -4.49 6.12 5.22
N TYR A 167 -5.73 6.52 5.52
CA TYR A 167 -6.89 6.22 4.71
C TYR A 167 -6.95 7.12 3.48
N HIS A 168 -7.10 6.47 2.33
CA HIS A 168 -7.04 6.95 0.95
C HIS A 168 -7.44 8.44 0.75
N PRO A 169 -6.55 9.33 0.28
CA PRO A 169 -6.87 10.75 0.10
C PRO A 169 -7.92 11.00 -1.00
N ILE A 170 -8.19 9.99 -1.83
CA ILE A 170 -9.14 10.06 -2.95
C ILE A 170 -10.51 9.46 -2.58
N GLN A 171 -10.63 8.81 -1.41
CA GLN A 171 -11.89 8.18 -0.98
C GLN A 171 -12.30 8.68 0.39
N GLU A 172 -13.60 8.92 0.57
CA GLU A 172 -14.15 9.22 1.90
C GLU A 172 -13.88 8.05 2.85
N PRO A 173 -13.34 8.31 4.06
CA PRO A 173 -13.19 7.27 5.05
C PRO A 173 -14.57 6.69 5.39
N PRO A 174 -14.71 5.36 5.46
CA PRO A 174 -15.93 4.72 5.94
C PRO A 174 -16.29 5.24 7.33
N ALA A 175 -17.59 5.35 7.61
CA ALA A 175 -18.09 5.89 8.88
C ALA A 175 -17.52 5.17 10.13
N TRP A 176 -17.14 3.90 10.03
CA TRP A 176 -16.54 3.14 11.13
C TRP A 176 -15.12 3.61 11.50
N ILE A 177 -14.42 4.29 10.60
CA ILE A 177 -13.10 4.87 10.88
C ILE A 177 -13.19 5.96 11.94
N ASP A 178 -14.24 6.79 11.88
CA ASP A 178 -14.37 7.97 12.75
C ASP A 178 -14.57 7.62 14.23
N GLU A 179 -15.01 6.40 14.53
CA GLU A 179 -15.19 5.92 15.91
C GLU A 179 -13.87 5.51 16.56
N SER A 180 -12.84 5.27 15.74
CA SER A 180 -11.60 4.64 16.14
C SER A 180 -10.53 5.70 16.44
N LYS A 181 -9.85 5.56 17.58
CA LYS A 181 -8.78 6.48 18.02
C LYS A 181 -7.38 5.89 17.96
N GLU A 182 -7.31 4.59 17.76
CA GLU A 182 -6.09 3.80 17.69
C GLU A 182 -6.32 2.62 16.75
N GLY A 183 -5.23 2.08 16.22
CA GLY A 183 -5.29 0.93 15.34
C GLY A 183 -3.90 0.45 14.95
N SER A 184 -3.87 -0.37 13.91
CA SER A 184 -2.67 -0.87 13.29
C SER A 184 -2.62 -0.47 11.82
N LEU A 185 -1.41 -0.14 11.33
CA LEU A 185 -1.10 -0.02 9.91
C LEU A 185 -0.24 -1.21 9.53
N GLU A 186 -0.83 -2.22 8.89
CA GLU A 186 -0.06 -3.30 8.28
C GLU A 186 0.59 -2.81 7.00
N TYR A 187 1.82 -3.23 6.76
CA TYR A 187 2.56 -2.87 5.57
C TYR A 187 3.22 -4.08 4.92
N TYR A 188 3.07 -4.17 3.59
CA TYR A 188 3.53 -5.29 2.76
C TYR A 188 4.74 -4.89 1.91
N GLY A 189 5.79 -4.37 2.56
CA GLY A 189 6.98 -3.82 1.90
C GLY A 189 7.78 -4.84 1.08
N ASN A 190 7.55 -6.14 1.28
CA ASN A 190 8.19 -7.20 0.52
C ASN A 190 7.84 -7.19 -0.98
N ASN A 191 6.80 -6.45 -1.38
CA ASN A 191 6.36 -6.36 -2.76
C ASN A 191 7.15 -5.34 -3.59
N HIS A 192 7.90 -4.41 -2.98
CA HIS A 192 8.54 -3.33 -3.74
C HIS A 192 9.59 -3.77 -4.76
N ASP A 193 10.43 -4.75 -4.40
CA ASP A 193 11.57 -5.21 -5.20
C ASP A 193 12.41 -4.04 -5.77
N LEU A 194 13.12 -3.35 -4.86
CA LEU A 194 13.60 -1.96 -5.01
C LEU A 194 14.62 -1.70 -6.15
N HIS A 195 15.32 -2.73 -6.65
CA HIS A 195 16.51 -2.57 -7.50
C HIS A 195 16.52 -3.54 -8.69
N GLN A 196 15.54 -3.44 -9.60
CA GLN A 196 15.46 -4.34 -10.76
C GLN A 196 16.26 -3.81 -11.97
N GLU A 197 16.16 -2.52 -12.26
CA GLU A 197 16.78 -1.91 -13.43
C GLU A 197 17.37 -0.55 -13.10
N GLN A 198 18.59 -0.31 -13.57
CA GLN A 198 19.26 0.97 -13.46
C GLN A 198 18.92 1.84 -14.68
N ILE A 199 18.48 3.06 -14.43
CA ILE A 199 18.23 4.10 -15.42
C ILE A 199 19.27 5.20 -15.20
N ASN A 200 20.03 5.51 -16.24
CA ASN A 200 21.00 6.61 -16.19
C ASN A 200 20.25 7.94 -16.27
N VAL A 201 20.61 8.86 -15.37
CA VAL A 201 20.14 10.25 -15.40
C VAL A 201 21.19 11.05 -16.16
N GLU A 202 20.80 11.67 -17.27
CA GLU A 202 21.74 12.41 -18.12
C GLU A 202 22.35 13.59 -17.34
N GLU A 203 23.64 13.85 -17.55
CA GLU A 203 24.35 15.02 -16.99
C GLU A 203 24.33 15.13 -15.46
N SER A 204 24.08 14.02 -14.74
CA SER A 204 24.01 13.99 -13.28
C SER A 204 24.79 12.81 -12.69
N ASP A 205 25.32 12.99 -11.47
CA ASP A 205 25.89 11.88 -10.67
C ASP A 205 24.80 11.00 -10.03
N LEU A 206 23.53 11.39 -10.18
CA LEU A 206 22.38 10.61 -9.72
C LEU A 206 22.17 9.37 -10.58
N ILE A 207 21.80 8.28 -9.91
CA ILE A 207 21.36 7.04 -10.55
C ILE A 207 19.91 6.80 -10.14
N LEU A 208 19.03 6.55 -11.11
CA LEU A 208 17.64 6.22 -10.84
C LEU A 208 17.45 4.70 -10.96
N TRP A 209 17.00 4.06 -9.90
CA TRP A 209 16.67 2.64 -9.87
C TRP A 209 15.17 2.46 -9.97
N ARG A 210 14.76 1.62 -10.92
CA ARG A 210 13.38 1.16 -11.07
C ARG A 210 13.21 -0.17 -10.35
N GLY A 211 12.34 -0.18 -9.36
CA GLY A 211 11.78 -1.39 -8.77
C GLY A 211 10.43 -1.76 -9.39
N LYS A 212 9.77 -2.78 -8.86
CA LYS A 212 8.42 -3.15 -9.32
C LYS A 212 7.38 -2.10 -8.94
N HIS A 213 7.49 -1.58 -7.72
CA HIS A 213 6.53 -0.64 -7.12
C HIS A 213 7.19 0.60 -6.53
N SER A 214 8.44 0.89 -6.90
CA SER A 214 9.20 2.02 -6.36
C SER A 214 10.22 2.58 -7.35
N LEU A 215 10.53 3.86 -7.19
CA LEU A 215 11.70 4.50 -7.79
C LEU A 215 12.64 4.96 -6.67
N ILE A 216 13.90 4.56 -6.76
CA ILE A 216 14.93 4.91 -5.80
C ILE A 216 15.98 5.78 -6.49
N LEU A 217 16.27 6.94 -5.90
CA LEU A 217 17.42 7.75 -6.29
C LEU A 217 18.64 7.30 -5.52
N LYS A 218 19.79 7.28 -6.19
CA LYS A 218 21.07 6.96 -5.60
C LYS A 218 22.11 8.02 -5.91
N ASN A 219 22.84 8.42 -4.89
CA ASN A 219 23.98 9.34 -4.99
C ASN A 219 25.15 8.76 -4.19
N GLY A 220 26.14 8.19 -4.87
CA GLY A 220 27.21 7.46 -4.20
C GLY A 220 26.68 6.24 -3.42
N SER A 221 26.83 6.27 -2.09
CA SER A 221 26.30 5.23 -1.19
C SER A 221 24.87 5.46 -0.74
N ASP A 222 24.38 6.70 -0.87
CA ASP A 222 23.13 7.12 -0.26
C ASP A 222 21.97 6.88 -1.20
N GLU A 223 20.83 6.50 -0.64
CA GLU A 223 19.62 6.18 -1.41
C GLU A 223 18.42 6.94 -0.85
N ALA A 224 17.53 7.39 -1.72
CA ALA A 224 16.30 8.08 -1.35
C ALA A 224 15.11 7.50 -2.13
N VAL A 225 13.96 7.42 -1.48
CA VAL A 225 12.71 7.03 -2.13
C VAL A 225 12.17 8.22 -2.91
N LEU A 226 12.08 8.10 -4.23
CA LEU A 226 11.49 9.12 -5.10
C LEU A 226 9.98 8.92 -5.24
N PHE A 227 9.56 7.66 -5.39
CA PHE A 227 8.17 7.32 -5.65
C PHE A 227 7.86 5.90 -5.21
N VAL A 228 6.63 5.68 -4.73
CA VAL A 228 6.10 4.35 -4.42
C VAL A 228 4.67 4.24 -4.96
N THR A 229 4.37 3.13 -5.65
CA THR A 229 2.98 2.89 -6.07
C THR A 229 2.14 2.34 -4.93
N ASP A 230 0.93 2.85 -4.83
CA ASP A 230 -0.09 2.46 -3.88
C ASP A 230 -1.45 2.60 -4.58
N HIS A 231 -2.23 1.53 -4.71
CA HIS A 231 -3.49 1.52 -5.45
C HIS A 231 -4.39 2.74 -5.18
N PRO A 232 -4.71 3.08 -3.92
CA PRO A 232 -5.63 4.17 -3.62
C PRO A 232 -5.05 5.58 -3.77
N LEU A 233 -3.72 5.70 -3.80
CA LEU A 233 -3.04 6.99 -3.93
C LEU A 233 -2.65 7.26 -5.38
N THR A 234 -2.02 6.28 -6.04
CA THR A 234 -1.38 6.45 -7.35
C THR A 234 -2.11 5.70 -8.46
N SER A 235 -3.24 5.04 -8.16
CA SER A 235 -3.93 4.13 -9.09
C SER A 235 -3.02 2.99 -9.56
N GLY A 236 -2.17 2.47 -8.66
CA GLY A 236 -1.38 1.27 -8.92
C GLY A 236 -2.24 0.02 -9.18
N PRO A 237 -1.65 -1.11 -9.60
CA PRO A 237 -2.39 -2.30 -9.97
C PRO A 237 -3.12 -2.89 -8.77
N GLU A 238 -4.25 -3.56 -9.04
CA GLU A 238 -5.07 -4.24 -8.02
C GLU A 238 -4.38 -5.49 -7.42
N ARG A 239 -3.18 -5.81 -7.90
CA ARG A 239 -2.42 -6.98 -7.46
C ARG A 239 -0.98 -6.59 -7.30
N LEU A 240 -0.52 -6.48 -6.05
CA LEU A 240 0.86 -6.16 -5.69
C LEU A 240 1.92 -7.17 -6.17
N ARG A 241 1.52 -8.24 -6.86
CA ARG A 241 2.44 -9.19 -7.48
C ARG A 241 2.88 -8.78 -8.88
N ASP A 242 2.08 -7.96 -9.55
CA ASP A 242 2.33 -7.52 -10.93
C ASP A 242 3.13 -6.21 -10.88
N PRO A 243 4.31 -6.12 -11.55
CA PRO A 243 5.09 -4.89 -11.57
C PRO A 243 4.24 -3.69 -12.03
N SER A 244 4.19 -2.64 -11.21
CA SER A 244 3.38 -1.47 -11.50
C SER A 244 4.14 -0.46 -12.36
N ILE A 245 5.44 -0.28 -12.13
CA ILE A 245 6.24 0.71 -12.87
C ILE A 245 6.82 0.07 -14.13
N SER A 246 6.23 0.37 -15.29
CA SER A 246 6.54 -0.35 -16.53
C SER A 246 7.65 0.29 -17.38
N SER A 247 7.79 1.62 -17.33
CA SER A 247 8.79 2.37 -18.11
C SER A 247 9.24 3.60 -17.34
N VAL A 248 10.51 3.96 -17.48
CA VAL A 248 11.09 5.17 -16.89
C VAL A 248 12.04 5.78 -17.92
N VAL A 249 11.94 7.08 -18.15
CA VAL A 249 12.86 7.86 -18.98
C VAL A 249 13.22 9.15 -18.24
N SER A 250 14.43 9.65 -18.42
CA SER A 250 14.91 10.88 -17.78
C SER A 250 15.58 11.78 -18.80
N ASN A 251 15.49 13.09 -18.57
CA ASN A 251 16.20 14.14 -19.31
C ASN A 251 17.25 14.86 -18.42
N GLY A 252 17.70 14.21 -17.35
CA GLY A 252 18.67 14.74 -16.40
C GLY A 252 18.06 15.43 -15.19
N GLU A 253 17.09 16.34 -15.41
CA GLU A 253 16.44 17.07 -14.32
C GLU A 253 15.15 16.40 -13.84
N PHE A 254 14.43 15.75 -14.75
CA PHE A 254 13.16 15.09 -14.46
C PHE A 254 13.16 13.63 -14.87
N ALA A 255 12.25 12.86 -14.28
CA ALA A 255 11.92 11.51 -14.70
C ALA A 255 10.44 11.41 -15.06
N PHE A 256 10.16 10.85 -16.24
CA PHE A 256 8.83 10.43 -16.65
C PHE A 256 8.72 8.93 -16.49
N PHE A 257 7.62 8.45 -15.94
CA PHE A 257 7.42 7.02 -15.74
C PHE A 257 5.97 6.61 -15.84
N THR A 258 5.75 5.35 -16.18
CA THR A 258 4.42 4.78 -16.34
C THR A 258 4.05 3.83 -15.22
N VAL A 259 2.84 3.99 -14.68
CA VAL A 259 2.24 3.11 -13.68
C VAL A 259 1.07 2.37 -14.32
N SER A 260 1.13 1.04 -14.38
CA SER A 260 0.05 0.19 -14.92
C SER A 260 -1.12 0.07 -13.94
N GLU A 261 -2.34 0.09 -14.48
CA GLU A 261 -3.59 -0.13 -13.75
C GLU A 261 -4.08 -1.58 -13.89
N THR A 262 -3.17 -2.56 -13.99
CA THR A 262 -3.52 -3.99 -14.16
C THR A 262 -4.57 -4.42 -13.11
N PRO A 263 -5.66 -5.10 -13.53
CA PRO A 263 -5.84 -5.79 -14.81
C PRO A 263 -6.33 -4.93 -15.98
N GLU A 264 -6.63 -3.65 -15.78
CA GLU A 264 -7.06 -2.79 -16.88
C GLU A 264 -5.89 -2.54 -17.84
N PRO A 265 -6.14 -2.53 -19.17
CA PRO A 265 -5.14 -2.16 -20.18
C PRO A 265 -4.95 -0.64 -20.21
N ALA A 266 -4.71 -0.04 -19.05
CA ALA A 266 -4.52 1.37 -18.86
C ALA A 266 -3.24 1.62 -18.06
N PHE A 267 -2.68 2.80 -18.25
CA PHE A 267 -1.56 3.29 -17.47
C PHE A 267 -1.68 4.79 -17.24
N ARG A 268 -1.00 5.23 -16.19
CA ARG A 268 -0.80 6.64 -15.83
C ARG A 268 0.63 7.03 -16.13
N ILE A 269 0.80 8.26 -16.62
CA ILE A 269 2.13 8.87 -16.72
C ILE A 269 2.30 9.80 -15.54
N PHE A 270 3.41 9.62 -14.84
CA PHE A 270 3.88 10.52 -13.81
C PHE A 270 5.14 11.23 -14.29
N VAL A 271 5.34 12.44 -13.78
CA VAL A 271 6.58 13.20 -13.90
C VAL A 271 7.09 13.52 -12.51
N SER A 272 8.39 13.40 -12.31
CA SER A 272 9.05 13.75 -11.06
C SER A 272 10.23 14.66 -11.30
N ASP A 273 10.32 15.71 -10.50
CA ASP A 273 11.51 16.56 -10.37
C ASP A 273 12.54 15.83 -9.49
N LEU A 274 13.71 15.51 -10.04
CA LEU A 274 14.73 14.72 -9.34
C LEU A 274 15.43 15.50 -8.22
N ASN A 275 15.38 16.84 -8.25
CA ASN A 275 15.99 17.69 -7.24
C ASN A 275 15.05 17.92 -6.05
N THR A 276 13.77 18.16 -6.31
CA THR A 276 12.78 18.44 -5.26
C THR A 276 12.04 17.19 -4.78
N GLY A 277 12.01 16.14 -5.60
CA GLY A 277 11.21 14.92 -5.46
C GLY A 277 9.73 15.10 -5.65
N ARG A 278 9.27 16.29 -6.04
CA ARG A 278 7.87 16.53 -6.36
C ARG A 278 7.45 15.60 -7.50
N VAL A 279 6.33 14.91 -7.31
CA VAL A 279 5.74 14.02 -8.31
C VAL A 279 4.37 14.56 -8.72
N ALA A 280 4.04 14.51 -10.00
CA ALA A 280 2.71 14.81 -10.49
C ALA A 280 2.23 13.77 -11.51
N ARG A 281 0.92 13.50 -11.54
CA ARG A 281 0.28 12.61 -12.51
C ARG A 281 -0.33 13.43 -13.64
N LEU A 282 -0.02 13.08 -14.88
CA LEU A 282 -0.60 13.71 -16.06
C LEU A 282 -2.10 13.39 -16.17
N LYS A 283 -2.88 14.41 -16.51
CA LYS A 283 -4.33 14.36 -16.67
C LYS A 283 -4.73 13.69 -17.99
N ALA A 284 -4.66 12.36 -18.03
CA ALA A 284 -5.39 11.50 -18.97
C ALA A 284 -5.10 10.04 -18.63
N PRO A 285 -6.09 9.13 -18.66
CA PRO A 285 -5.78 7.72 -18.76
C PRO A 285 -5.20 7.43 -20.14
N PHE A 286 -4.05 6.77 -20.18
CA PHE A 286 -3.48 6.29 -21.44
C PHE A 286 -3.81 4.80 -21.59
N PHE A 287 -4.33 4.41 -22.75
CA PHE A 287 -4.72 3.02 -23.00
C PHE A 287 -3.56 2.26 -23.65
N GLY A 288 -3.35 1.01 -23.23
CA GLY A 288 -2.31 0.10 -23.71
C GLY A 288 -1.67 -0.72 -22.58
N TYR A 289 -1.05 -1.85 -22.93
CA TYR A 289 -0.30 -2.67 -21.97
C TYR A 289 1.14 -2.17 -21.83
N GLY A 290 1.61 -2.00 -20.58
CA GLY A 290 3.02 -1.79 -20.24
C GLY A 290 3.62 -0.45 -20.66
N GLY A 291 2.79 0.52 -21.06
CA GLY A 291 3.10 1.86 -21.60
C GLY A 291 4.58 2.24 -21.62
N LYS A 292 5.34 1.76 -22.63
CA LYS A 292 6.68 2.29 -22.85
C LYS A 292 6.57 3.72 -23.34
N ILE A 293 7.50 4.55 -22.88
CA ILE A 293 7.58 5.96 -23.25
C ILE A 293 9.00 6.32 -23.69
N SER A 294 9.12 7.33 -24.55
CA SER A 294 10.39 7.94 -24.96
C SER A 294 10.26 9.45 -25.06
N ILE A 295 11.38 10.16 -24.93
CA ILE A 295 11.46 11.61 -25.11
C ILE A 295 12.30 11.89 -26.35
N GLU A 296 11.73 12.62 -27.31
CA GLU A 296 12.42 13.07 -28.52
C GLU A 296 11.97 14.49 -28.84
N GLU A 297 12.90 15.38 -29.19
CA GLU A 297 12.59 16.77 -29.64
C GLU A 297 11.62 17.54 -28.71
N ASN A 298 11.80 17.42 -27.38
CA ASN A 298 10.93 18.04 -26.36
C ASN A 298 9.47 17.52 -26.35
N LYS A 299 9.24 16.32 -26.88
CA LYS A 299 7.94 15.64 -26.88
C LYS A 299 8.06 14.29 -26.18
N LEU A 300 6.98 13.89 -25.51
CA LEU A 300 6.86 12.55 -24.94
C LEU A 300 6.03 11.69 -25.87
N TYR A 301 6.54 10.51 -26.20
CA TYR A 301 5.90 9.53 -27.07
C TYR A 301 5.54 8.27 -26.31
N ASN A 302 4.46 7.61 -26.70
CA ASN A 302 4.18 6.24 -26.27
C ASN A 302 4.86 5.21 -27.19
N GLN A 303 4.72 3.93 -26.86
CA GLN A 303 5.29 2.82 -27.62
C GLN A 303 4.81 2.69 -29.08
N GLU A 304 3.70 3.34 -29.42
CA GLU A 304 3.15 3.38 -30.79
C GLU A 304 3.69 4.58 -31.58
N GLY A 305 4.56 5.41 -30.98
CA GLY A 305 5.07 6.63 -31.58
C GLY A 305 4.07 7.78 -31.59
N GLN A 306 2.98 7.69 -30.82
CA GLN A 306 2.02 8.79 -30.67
C GLN A 306 2.53 9.77 -29.62
N ILE A 307 2.36 11.06 -29.91
CA ILE A 307 2.69 12.13 -28.96
C ILE A 307 1.65 12.10 -27.83
N VAL A 308 2.13 11.95 -26.60
CA VAL A 308 1.34 12.05 -25.37
C VAL A 308 1.54 13.38 -24.66
N VAL A 309 2.69 14.03 -24.88
CA VAL A 309 2.97 15.41 -24.42
C VAL A 309 3.66 16.17 -25.55
N GLU A 310 3.02 17.24 -26.03
CA GLU A 310 3.53 18.07 -27.15
C GLU A 310 4.66 19.03 -26.74
N ASP A 311 4.73 19.40 -25.46
CA ASP A 311 5.74 20.30 -24.92
C ASP A 311 6.14 19.84 -23.51
N VAL A 312 7.19 19.02 -23.44
CA VAL A 312 7.75 18.52 -22.18
C VAL A 312 8.17 19.70 -21.30
N SER A 313 8.87 20.69 -21.86
CA SER A 313 9.32 21.88 -21.14
C SER A 313 8.17 22.61 -20.44
N ASN A 314 7.00 22.76 -21.08
CA ASN A 314 5.83 23.35 -20.43
C ASN A 314 5.35 22.54 -19.21
N VAL A 315 5.36 21.21 -19.28
CA VAL A 315 5.04 20.33 -18.13
C VAL A 315 6.04 20.57 -16.99
N LEU A 316 7.32 20.66 -17.31
CA LEU A 316 8.39 20.85 -16.33
C LEU A 316 8.29 22.20 -15.62
N THR A 317 8.11 23.29 -16.38
CA THR A 317 7.91 24.63 -15.83
C THR A 317 6.68 24.68 -14.92
N ASN A 318 5.56 24.07 -15.34
CA ASN A 318 4.35 23.99 -14.52
C ASN A 318 4.56 23.19 -13.23
N LEU A 319 5.36 22.12 -13.27
CA LEU A 319 5.68 21.34 -12.07
C LEU A 319 6.57 22.13 -11.11
N ALA A 320 7.57 22.87 -11.61
CA ALA A 320 8.55 23.58 -10.81
C ALA A 320 8.00 24.88 -10.19
N GLU A 321 7.32 25.72 -10.98
CA GLU A 321 6.94 27.08 -10.60
C GLU A 321 5.73 27.17 -9.67
N ARG A 322 4.91 26.12 -9.61
CA ARG A 322 3.70 26.13 -8.80
C ARG A 322 4.04 25.96 -7.32
N ASN A 323 3.72 26.99 -6.54
CA ASN A 323 3.71 26.95 -5.09
C ASN A 323 2.39 26.32 -4.65
N PHE A 324 2.41 25.03 -4.35
CA PHE A 324 1.27 24.31 -3.78
C PHE A 324 1.31 24.26 -2.27
#